data_AF-A0A849E508-F1
#
_entry.id   AF-A0A849E508-F1
#
_cell.length_a   1.000
_cell.length_b   1.000
_cell.length_c   1.000
_cell.angle_alpha   90.00
_cell.angle_beta   90.00
_cell.angle_gamma   90.00
#
_symmetry.space_group_name_H-M   'P 1'
#
loop_
_entity.id
_entity.type
_entity.pdbx_description
1 polymer ?
#
loop_
_entity_poly.entity_id
_entity_poly.type
_entity_poly.pdbx_seq_one_letter_code
_entity_poly.pdbx_strand_id
1 'polypeptide(L)'
;MEYNSSLKRLTQLLMVSADSQQHRRMLELSISVCILFILLWISISFYKDNHTKAIKLSTISYLAPVMDDDVVDYALTGRWSDQQQSASDIIKYGGTQGVSVDNIRSIKGNYFITYTIAQDKTYVDGYRLTYKDPLQPTLYWTCGYAKPRVDEVIPMANQTDAPKLLLTHLCR
;
A
#
# COMPACT_ATOMS: atom_id res chain seq x y z
N MET A 1 -57.04 57.07 10.13
CA MET A 1 -55.88 56.41 10.76
C MET A 1 -55.78 54.98 10.23
N GLU A 2 -55.20 54.74 9.05
CA GLU A 2 -55.11 53.37 8.44
C GLU A 2 -53.70 52.97 8.01
N TYR A 3 -52.69 53.83 8.24
CA TYR A 3 -51.32 53.62 7.76
C TYR A 3 -50.57 52.48 8.50
N ASN A 4 -51.09 52.01 9.64
CA ASN A 4 -50.39 51.08 10.53
C ASN A 4 -50.61 49.58 10.18
N SER A 5 -51.61 49.28 9.35
CA SER A 5 -51.98 47.91 8.94
C SER A 5 -51.08 47.41 7.81
N SER A 6 -50.85 48.25 6.79
CA SER A 6 -50.08 47.92 5.59
C SER A 6 -48.59 47.73 5.88
N LEU A 7 -48.02 48.55 6.77
CA LEU A 7 -46.61 48.45 7.17
C LEU A 7 -46.33 47.14 7.93
N LYS A 8 -47.26 46.70 8.78
CA LYS A 8 -47.15 45.41 9.52
C LYS A 8 -47.23 44.20 8.59
N ARG A 9 -48.06 44.26 7.54
CA ARG A 9 -48.13 43.17 6.54
C ARG A 9 -46.87 43.08 5.68
N LEU A 10 -46.29 44.22 5.30
CA LEU A 10 -45.02 44.27 4.55
C LEU A 10 -43.84 43.73 5.36
N THR A 11 -43.73 44.09 6.65
CA THR A 11 -42.66 43.56 7.50
C THR A 11 -42.83 42.07 7.80
N GLN A 12 -44.07 41.58 7.97
CA GLN A 12 -44.34 40.14 8.10
C GLN A 12 -43.96 39.35 6.85
N LEU A 13 -44.31 39.85 5.65
CA LEU A 13 -43.95 39.20 4.38
C LEU A 13 -42.43 39.20 4.15
N LEU A 14 -41.74 40.30 4.46
CA LEU A 14 -40.28 40.39 4.38
C LEU A 14 -39.60 39.43 5.35
N MET A 15 -40.07 39.34 6.60
CA MET A 15 -39.54 38.38 7.58
C MET A 15 -39.74 36.93 7.15
N VAL A 16 -40.91 36.56 6.63
CA VAL A 16 -41.18 35.20 6.11
C VAL A 16 -40.31 34.89 4.89
N SER A 17 -40.12 35.85 3.99
CA SER A 17 -39.25 35.67 2.82
C SER A 17 -37.77 35.55 3.21
N ALA A 18 -37.29 36.35 4.17
CA ALA A 18 -35.93 36.30 4.69
C ALA A 18 -35.66 34.98 5.43
N ASP A 19 -36.61 34.50 6.23
CA ASP A 19 -36.51 33.23 6.94
C ASP A 19 -36.50 32.04 5.97
N SER A 20 -37.32 32.09 4.90
CA SER A 20 -37.32 31.07 3.84
C SER A 20 -36.00 31.03 3.05
N GLN A 21 -35.42 32.19 2.76
CA GLN A 21 -34.16 32.31 2.03
C GLN A 21 -32.95 31.92 2.92
N GLN A 22 -33.02 32.25 4.22
CA GLN A 22 -32.06 31.84 5.23
C GLN A 22 -32.12 30.32 5.48
N HIS A 23 -33.30 29.73 5.57
CA HIS A 23 -33.49 28.28 5.68
C HIS A 23 -32.94 27.54 4.46
N ARG A 24 -33.18 28.06 3.25
CA ARG A 24 -32.64 27.47 2.01
C ARG A 24 -31.11 27.50 1.97
N ARG A 25 -30.50 28.63 2.36
CA ARG A 25 -29.03 28.74 2.47
C ARG A 25 -28.44 27.83 3.54
N MET A 26 -29.11 27.69 4.69
CA MET A 26 -28.68 26.78 5.77
C MET A 26 -28.77 25.31 5.33
N LEU A 27 -29.79 24.95 4.55
CA LEU A 27 -29.94 23.61 3.97
C LEU A 27 -28.90 23.33 2.87
N GLU A 28 -28.62 24.30 2.01
CA GLU A 28 -27.56 24.18 0.99
C GLU A 28 -26.17 24.04 1.64
N LEU A 29 -25.90 24.79 2.71
CA LEU A 29 -24.68 24.66 3.52
C LEU A 29 -24.61 23.29 4.20
N SER A 30 -25.69 22.81 4.82
CA SER A 30 -25.68 21.52 5.51
C SER A 30 -25.45 20.36 4.54
N ILE A 31 -26.07 20.39 3.36
CA ILE A 31 -25.83 19.40 2.30
C ILE A 31 -24.38 19.46 1.83
N SER A 32 -23.84 20.65 1.59
CA SER A 32 -22.45 20.83 1.14
C SER A 32 -21.47 20.27 2.17
N VAL A 33 -21.69 20.55 3.46
CA VAL A 33 -20.89 20.02 4.57
C VAL A 33 -20.99 18.49 4.64
N CYS A 34 -22.19 17.92 4.51
CA CYS A 34 -22.38 16.46 4.48
C CYS A 34 -21.61 15.81 3.32
N ILE A 35 -21.65 16.39 2.11
CA ILE A 35 -20.89 15.89 0.96
C ILE A 35 -19.38 15.92 1.25
N LEU A 36 -18.87 17.02 1.83
CA LEU A 36 -17.46 17.14 2.19
C LEU A 36 -17.03 16.07 3.21
N PHE A 37 -17.85 15.79 4.22
CA PHE A 37 -17.55 14.74 5.19
C PHE A 37 -17.50 13.35 4.56
N ILE A 38 -18.43 13.03 3.65
CA ILE A 38 -18.43 11.75 2.92
C ILE A 38 -17.17 11.62 2.06
N LEU A 39 -16.83 12.67 1.30
CA LEU A 39 -15.63 12.69 0.45
C LEU A 39 -14.35 12.54 1.28
N LEU A 40 -14.26 13.25 2.41
CA LEU A 40 -13.13 13.15 3.32
C LEU A 40 -12.98 11.72 3.86
N TRP A 41 -14.08 11.09 4.28
CA TRP A 41 -14.08 9.72 4.80
C TRP A 41 -13.55 8.71 3.77
N ILE A 42 -14.07 8.77 2.53
CA ILE A 42 -13.63 7.91 1.43
C ILE A 42 -12.15 8.16 1.12
N SER A 43 -11.74 9.44 1.06
CA SER A 43 -10.37 9.83 0.73
C SER A 43 -9.36 9.36 1.78
N ILE A 44 -9.70 9.47 3.07
CA ILE A 44 -8.85 8.99 4.17
C ILE A 44 -8.64 7.48 4.10
N SER A 45 -9.72 6.72 3.85
CA SER A 45 -9.63 5.26 3.73
C SER A 45 -8.70 4.87 2.57
N PHE A 46 -8.89 5.49 1.40
CA PHE A 46 -8.07 5.22 0.22
C PHE A 46 -6.61 5.66 0.42
N TYR A 47 -6.40 6.81 1.06
CA TYR A 47 -5.07 7.30 1.40
C TYR A 47 -4.32 6.32 2.29
N LYS A 48 -4.96 5.82 3.36
CA LYS A 48 -4.34 4.88 4.29
C LYS A 48 -3.88 3.60 3.60
N ASP A 49 -4.72 3.03 2.73
CA ASP A 49 -4.39 1.80 2.00
C ASP A 49 -3.22 1.99 1.04
N ASN A 50 -3.22 3.07 0.25
CA ASN A 50 -2.16 3.33 -0.71
C ASN A 50 -0.86 3.77 -0.05
N HIS A 51 -0.94 4.56 1.01
CA HIS A 51 0.23 4.93 1.80
C HIS A 51 0.89 3.69 2.39
N THR A 52 0.11 2.74 2.94
CA THR A 52 0.65 1.49 3.48
C THR A 52 1.31 0.64 2.39
N LYS A 53 0.69 0.51 1.20
CA LYS A 53 1.31 -0.18 0.05
C LYS A 53 2.59 0.49 -0.41
N ALA A 54 2.63 1.82 -0.44
CA ALA A 54 3.80 2.59 -0.86
C ALA A 54 4.97 2.42 0.11
N ILE A 55 4.72 2.51 1.43
CA ILE A 55 5.75 2.23 2.42
C ILE A 55 6.21 0.77 2.32
N LYS A 56 5.29 -0.17 2.15
CA LYS A 56 5.65 -1.58 1.95
C LYS A 56 6.49 -1.78 0.68
N LEU A 57 6.26 -1.04 -0.39
CA LEU A 57 7.07 -1.14 -1.61
C LEU A 57 8.53 -0.72 -1.36
N SER A 58 8.80 0.15 -0.39
CA SER A 58 10.19 0.49 -0.07
C SER A 58 10.96 -0.71 0.46
N THR A 59 10.31 -1.74 1.04
CA THR A 59 11.00 -2.96 1.50
C THR A 59 11.74 -3.68 0.36
N ILE A 60 11.26 -3.57 -0.89
CA ILE A 60 11.93 -4.13 -2.08
C ILE A 60 13.29 -3.48 -2.30
N SER A 61 13.44 -2.19 -1.98
CA SER A 61 14.72 -1.49 -2.17
C SER A 61 15.84 -2.01 -1.26
N TYR A 62 15.50 -2.63 -0.13
CA TYR A 62 16.47 -3.32 0.73
C TYR A 62 16.80 -4.72 0.20
N LEU A 63 15.84 -5.35 -0.49
CA LEU A 63 15.97 -6.70 -1.01
C LEU A 63 16.76 -6.74 -2.33
N ALA A 64 16.54 -5.74 -3.20
CA ALA A 64 17.11 -5.72 -4.56
C ALA A 64 18.65 -5.84 -4.59
N PRO A 65 19.44 -5.12 -3.76
CA PRO A 65 20.89 -5.28 -3.77
C PRO A 65 21.34 -6.70 -3.39
N VAL A 66 20.65 -7.33 -2.42
CA VAL A 66 20.96 -8.71 -1.99
C VAL A 66 20.67 -9.70 -3.11
N MET A 67 19.56 -9.51 -3.81
CA MET A 67 19.18 -10.32 -4.96
C MET A 67 20.17 -10.18 -6.12
N ASP A 68 20.63 -8.96 -6.39
CA ASP A 68 21.59 -8.68 -7.46
C ASP A 68 22.97 -9.28 -7.15
N ASP A 69 23.47 -9.11 -5.92
CA ASP A 69 24.75 -9.67 -5.48
C ASP A 69 24.76 -11.21 -5.59
N ASP A 70 23.69 -11.87 -5.15
CA ASP A 70 23.57 -13.33 -5.24
C ASP A 70 23.41 -13.83 -6.69
N VAL A 71 22.75 -13.07 -7.57
CA VAL A 71 22.68 -13.42 -9.00
C VAL A 71 24.07 -13.34 -9.63
N VAL A 72 24.87 -12.33 -9.26
CA VAL A 72 26.28 -12.23 -9.70
C VAL A 72 27.11 -13.38 -9.15
N ASP A 73 27.00 -13.72 -7.87
CA ASP A 73 27.73 -14.85 -7.27
C ASP A 73 27.33 -16.18 -7.92
N TYR A 74 26.05 -16.39 -8.17
CA TYR A 74 25.56 -17.56 -8.92
C TYR A 74 26.13 -17.62 -10.33
N ALA A 75 26.20 -16.49 -11.04
CA ALA A 75 26.77 -16.45 -12.39
C ALA A 75 28.27 -16.79 -12.40
N LEU A 76 29.00 -16.47 -11.33
CA LEU A 76 30.43 -16.75 -11.18
C LEU A 76 30.71 -18.18 -10.70
N THR A 77 29.90 -18.71 -9.78
CA THR A 77 30.19 -19.97 -9.06
C THR A 77 29.28 -21.13 -9.47
N GLY A 78 28.16 -20.85 -10.13
CA GLY A 78 27.10 -21.81 -10.44
C GLY A 78 26.32 -22.30 -9.22
N ARG A 79 26.47 -21.66 -8.06
CA ARG A 79 25.85 -22.08 -6.79
C ARG A 79 25.10 -20.92 -6.15
N TRP A 80 23.90 -21.22 -5.64
CA TRP A 80 23.17 -20.26 -4.82
C TRP A 80 23.73 -20.27 -3.41
N SER A 81 23.93 -19.09 -2.86
CA SER A 81 24.33 -18.92 -1.47
C SER A 81 23.07 -19.02 -0.57
N ASP A 82 23.22 -19.63 0.61
CA ASP A 82 22.23 -19.53 1.68
C ASP A 82 22.70 -18.42 2.63
N GLN A 83 21.98 -17.30 2.65
CA GLN A 83 22.34 -16.12 3.44
C GLN A 83 21.22 -15.72 4.37
N GLN A 84 21.59 -15.13 5.51
CA GLN A 84 20.65 -14.48 6.39
C GLN A 84 21.26 -13.16 6.85
N GLN A 85 20.56 -12.06 6.53
CA GLN A 85 20.92 -10.71 6.96
C GLN A 85 19.94 -10.27 8.04
N SER A 86 20.49 -9.79 9.15
CA SER A 86 19.71 -9.33 10.30
C SER A 86 19.31 -7.86 10.14
N ALA A 87 18.31 -7.39 10.90
CA ALA A 87 17.92 -5.98 10.93
C ALA A 87 19.12 -5.03 11.10
N SER A 88 20.09 -5.37 11.95
CA SER A 88 21.30 -4.55 12.17
C SER A 88 22.16 -4.36 10.93
N ASP A 89 22.16 -5.33 10.02
CA ASP A 89 22.88 -5.24 8.74
C ASP A 89 22.10 -4.39 7.74
N ILE A 90 20.77 -4.41 7.84
CA ILE A 90 19.82 -3.74 6.94
C ILE A 90 19.63 -2.26 7.33
N ILE A 91 19.79 -1.88 8.61
CA ILE A 91 19.68 -0.49 9.11
C ILE A 91 20.61 0.47 8.36
N LYS A 92 21.70 -0.03 7.73
CA LYS A 92 22.55 0.77 6.82
C LYS A 92 21.79 1.40 5.64
N TYR A 93 20.63 0.85 5.27
CA TYR A 93 19.86 1.27 4.10
C TYR A 93 18.66 2.18 4.45
N GLY A 94 18.53 2.60 5.72
CA GLY A 94 17.64 3.69 6.19
C GLY A 94 16.18 3.29 6.33
N GLY A 95 15.59 3.39 7.53
CA GLY A 95 14.18 3.03 7.76
C GLY A 95 13.19 4.00 7.13
N THR A 96 12.13 3.49 6.49
CA THR A 96 10.99 4.31 6.05
C THR A 96 10.01 4.47 7.22
N GLN A 97 9.45 5.66 7.43
CA GLN A 97 8.47 5.87 8.52
C GLN A 97 7.30 4.89 8.39
N GLY A 98 7.12 4.03 9.41
CA GLY A 98 5.98 3.11 9.51
C GLY A 98 6.23 1.65 9.12
N VAL A 99 7.41 1.32 8.56
CA VAL A 99 7.82 -0.08 8.29
C VAL A 99 9.28 -0.30 8.70
N SER A 100 9.54 -1.32 9.50
CA SER A 100 10.87 -1.82 9.80
C SER A 100 11.12 -3.14 9.06
N VAL A 101 12.29 -3.29 8.45
CA VAL A 101 12.74 -4.59 7.93
C VAL A 101 13.47 -5.32 9.05
N ASP A 102 13.00 -6.52 9.39
CA ASP A 102 13.46 -7.28 10.54
C ASP A 102 14.56 -8.28 10.13
N ASN A 103 14.43 -8.91 8.96
CA ASN A 103 15.47 -9.75 8.37
C ASN A 103 15.24 -9.95 6.86
N ILE A 104 16.31 -10.33 6.18
CA ILE A 104 16.28 -10.88 4.83
C ILE A 104 16.94 -12.25 4.86
N ARG A 105 16.29 -13.25 4.27
CA ARG A 105 16.81 -14.63 4.20
C ARG A 105 16.77 -15.13 2.78
N SER A 106 17.89 -15.69 2.32
CA SER A 106 18.03 -16.41 1.06
C SER A 106 18.13 -17.92 1.33
N ILE A 107 17.36 -18.72 0.60
CA ILE A 107 17.43 -20.18 0.61
C ILE A 107 17.42 -20.67 -0.84
N LYS A 108 18.58 -21.10 -1.34
CA LYS A 108 18.75 -21.64 -2.70
C LYS A 108 18.13 -20.75 -3.79
N GLY A 109 18.32 -19.43 -3.70
CA GLY A 109 17.77 -18.46 -4.66
C GLY A 109 16.30 -18.08 -4.43
N ASN A 110 15.70 -18.47 -3.30
CA ASN A 110 14.45 -17.89 -2.81
C ASN A 110 14.75 -16.86 -1.72
N TYR A 111 14.13 -15.70 -1.81
CA TYR A 111 14.30 -14.62 -0.86
C TYR A 111 13.03 -14.43 -0.05
N PHE A 112 13.23 -14.20 1.24
CA PHE A 112 12.19 -13.89 2.20
C PHE A 112 12.58 -12.60 2.87
N ILE A 113 11.69 -11.61 2.82
CA ILE A 113 11.85 -10.37 3.58
C ILE A 113 10.81 -10.36 4.69
N THR A 114 11.29 -10.30 5.92
CA THR A 114 10.44 -10.13 7.10
C THR A 114 10.42 -8.66 7.45
N TYR A 115 9.22 -8.08 7.57
CA TYR A 115 9.05 -6.68 7.91
C TYR A 115 7.86 -6.46 8.84
N THR A 116 7.93 -5.43 9.67
CA THR A 116 6.88 -5.05 10.60
C THR A 116 6.27 -3.72 10.17
N ILE A 117 4.95 -3.72 9.90
CA ILE A 117 4.17 -2.51 9.62
C ILE A 117 3.47 -2.07 10.90
N ALA A 118 3.63 -0.81 11.28
CA ALA A 118 2.94 -0.18 12.41
C ALA A 118 3.03 -1.00 13.72
N GLN A 119 4.18 -0.89 14.40
CA GLN A 119 4.56 -1.39 15.74
C GLN A 119 4.30 -2.87 16.11
N ASP A 120 3.32 -3.59 15.53
CA ASP A 120 2.88 -4.90 16.06
C ASP A 120 2.54 -5.96 15.00
N LYS A 121 2.58 -5.65 13.70
CA LYS A 121 2.27 -6.64 12.66
C LYS A 121 3.45 -6.94 11.76
N THR A 122 4.06 -8.09 12.01
CA THR A 122 5.12 -8.67 11.18
C THR A 122 4.52 -9.49 10.05
N TYR A 123 5.10 -9.35 8.86
CA TYR A 123 4.75 -10.08 7.66
C TYR A 123 6.01 -10.58 6.97
N VAL A 124 5.84 -11.59 6.14
CA VAL A 124 6.86 -12.18 5.27
C VAL A 124 6.36 -12.10 3.82
N ASP A 125 7.22 -11.56 2.95
CA ASP A 125 7.05 -11.69 1.51
C ASP A 125 8.09 -12.66 0.94
N GLY A 126 7.65 -13.60 0.10
CA GLY A 126 8.51 -14.49 -0.66
C GLY A 126 8.74 -14.01 -2.09
N TYR A 127 9.98 -14.11 -2.54
CA TYR A 127 10.44 -13.83 -3.90
C TYR A 127 11.24 -15.04 -4.41
N ARG A 128 10.94 -15.48 -5.62
CA ARG A 128 11.55 -16.64 -6.25
C ARG A 128 12.06 -16.28 -7.63
N LEU A 129 13.24 -16.78 -7.97
CA LEU A 129 13.73 -16.72 -9.33
C LEU A 129 13.06 -17.77 -10.22
N THR A 130 12.62 -17.35 -11.40
CA THR A 130 11.88 -18.18 -12.37
C THR A 130 12.44 -18.02 -13.77
N TYR A 131 12.41 -19.09 -14.56
CA TYR A 131 12.77 -19.09 -15.98
C TYR A 131 11.52 -18.95 -16.83
N LYS A 132 11.52 -18.05 -17.82
CA LYS A 132 10.37 -17.94 -18.74
C LYS A 132 10.40 -19.02 -19.82
N ASP A 133 11.61 -19.42 -20.26
CA ASP A 133 11.82 -20.35 -21.38
C ASP A 133 13.17 -21.08 -21.22
N PRO A 134 13.26 -22.42 -21.31
CA PRO A 134 14.54 -23.13 -21.32
C PRO A 134 15.44 -22.78 -22.52
N LEU A 135 14.90 -22.19 -23.59
CA LEU A 135 15.64 -21.77 -24.79
C LEU A 135 16.14 -20.33 -24.72
N GLN A 136 15.66 -19.52 -23.77
CA GLN A 136 16.13 -18.16 -23.52
C GLN A 136 16.41 -18.01 -22.02
N PRO A 137 17.68 -17.98 -21.57
CA PRO A 137 18.05 -17.96 -20.16
C PRO A 137 17.82 -16.57 -19.53
N THR A 138 16.61 -16.04 -19.66
CA THR A 138 16.19 -14.81 -19.00
C THR A 138 15.52 -15.17 -17.68
N LEU A 139 16.11 -14.67 -16.61
CA LEU A 139 15.65 -14.87 -15.24
C LEU A 139 14.66 -13.77 -14.86
N TYR A 140 13.55 -14.14 -14.22
CA TYR A 140 12.55 -13.21 -13.72
C TYR A 140 12.24 -13.50 -12.26
N TRP A 141 12.03 -12.44 -11.48
CA TRP A 141 11.57 -12.55 -10.12
C TRP A 141 10.05 -12.67 -10.06
N THR A 142 9.59 -13.70 -9.37
CA THR A 142 8.20 -13.97 -9.08
C THR A 142 7.97 -13.77 -7.60
N CYS A 143 6.98 -12.96 -7.22
CA CYS A 143 6.70 -12.61 -5.82
C CYS A 143 5.28 -13.01 -5.39
N GLY A 144 5.00 -12.98 -4.09
CA GLY A 144 3.64 -13.08 -3.58
C GLY A 144 3.09 -14.49 -3.49
N TYR A 145 1.89 -14.73 -4.05
CA TYR A 145 1.19 -16.02 -3.97
C TYR A 145 1.33 -16.90 -5.23
N ALA A 146 2.23 -16.53 -6.13
CA ALA A 146 2.43 -17.27 -7.38
C ALA A 146 2.83 -18.73 -7.12
N LYS A 147 2.11 -19.66 -7.76
CA LYS A 147 2.42 -21.09 -7.67
C LYS A 147 3.64 -21.43 -8.53
N PRO A 148 4.48 -22.40 -8.12
CA PRO A 148 5.56 -22.91 -8.98
C PRO A 148 4.99 -23.49 -10.25
N ARG A 149 5.63 -23.20 -11.38
CA ARG A 149 5.42 -23.97 -12.60
C ARG A 149 6.29 -25.22 -12.58
N VAL A 150 5.89 -26.23 -13.36
CA VAL A 150 6.55 -27.54 -13.38
C VAL A 150 7.96 -27.44 -14.00
N ASP A 151 8.20 -26.44 -14.84
CA ASP A 151 9.45 -26.15 -15.53
C ASP A 151 10.39 -25.18 -14.78
N GLU A 152 10.01 -24.74 -13.58
CA GLU A 152 10.85 -23.81 -12.80
C GLU A 152 11.95 -24.55 -12.04
N VAL A 153 13.18 -23.99 -12.09
CA VAL A 153 14.36 -24.52 -11.39
C VAL A 153 14.17 -24.58 -9.87
N ILE A 154 13.30 -23.72 -9.35
CA ILE A 154 12.97 -23.66 -7.94
C ILE A 154 11.49 -24.03 -7.79
N PRO A 155 11.14 -25.27 -7.45
CA PRO A 155 9.74 -25.72 -7.34
C PRO A 155 9.08 -25.29 -6.01
N MET A 156 9.74 -24.45 -5.21
CA MET A 156 9.22 -24.03 -3.91
C MET A 156 8.23 -22.87 -4.09
N ALA A 157 7.06 -22.96 -3.45
CA ALA A 157 6.11 -21.85 -3.44
C ALA A 157 6.67 -20.68 -2.63
N ASN A 158 6.32 -19.46 -3.04
CA ASN A 158 6.61 -18.27 -2.25
C ASN A 158 5.88 -18.37 -0.91
N GLN A 159 6.61 -18.21 0.18
CA GLN A 159 6.06 -18.21 1.54
C GLN A 159 5.67 -16.79 1.92
N THR A 160 4.61 -16.28 1.28
CA THR A 160 4.06 -14.94 1.57
C THR A 160 2.86 -15.06 2.50
N ASP A 161 2.88 -14.39 3.65
CA ASP A 161 1.73 -14.27 4.56
C ASP A 161 1.08 -12.87 4.54
N ALA A 162 1.72 -11.91 3.87
CA ALA A 162 1.22 -10.56 3.74
C ALA A 162 -0.14 -10.53 3.01
N PRO A 163 -1.21 -9.97 3.60
CA PRO A 163 -2.53 -9.98 2.99
C PRO A 163 -2.52 -9.32 1.61
N LYS A 164 -3.31 -9.84 0.66
CA LYS A 164 -3.40 -9.33 -0.73
C LYS A 164 -3.59 -7.82 -0.83
N LEU A 165 -4.27 -7.21 0.13
CA LEU A 165 -4.47 -5.75 0.19
C LEU A 165 -3.14 -4.98 0.31
N LEU A 166 -2.13 -5.55 0.97
CA LEU A 166 -0.79 -4.96 1.11
C LEU A 166 0.11 -5.29 -0.07
N LEU A 167 -0.19 -6.33 -0.86
CA LEU A 167 0.57 -6.70 -2.03
C LEU A 167 0.22 -5.78 -3.22
N THR A 168 1.24 -5.42 -3.99
CA THR A 168 1.07 -4.75 -5.28
C THR A 168 0.47 -5.72 -6.29
N HIS A 169 -0.09 -5.21 -7.39
CA HIS A 169 -0.67 -6.05 -8.43
C HIS A 169 0.34 -7.02 -9.08
N LEU A 170 1.64 -6.71 -9.00
CA LEU A 170 2.73 -7.55 -9.51
C LEU A 170 3.02 -8.77 -8.62
N CYS A 171 2.67 -8.69 -7.33
CA CYS A 171 2.94 -9.73 -6.33
C CYS A 171 1.65 -10.38 -5.79
N ARG A 172 0.57 -10.40 -6.56
CA ARG A 172 -0.73 -10.98 -6.13
C ARG A 172 -1.01 -12.35 -6.75
#